data_AF-A0A9P3LDY0-F1
#
_entry.id   AF-A0A9P3LDY0-F1
#
_cell.length_a   1.000
_cell.length_b   1.000
_cell.length_c   1.000
_cell.angle_alpha   90.00
_cell.angle_beta   90.00
_cell.angle_gamma   90.00
#
_symmetry.space_group_name_H-M   'P 1'
#
loop_
_entity.id
_entity.type
_entity.pdbx_description
1 polymer ?
#
loop_
_entity_poly.entity_id
_entity_poly.type
_entity_poly.pdbx_seq_one_letter_code
_entity_poly.pdbx_strand_id
1 'polypeptide(L)'
;MPHKIVDPSHGEPKNNEARRAVLVFGVDEIRLHRDGSSVPVTVDALNSSGVDGLADVTHLVINIHCSSAHLAPLHRLSLSRLTSLHTLSIQVQYDTDVNDRIITVWRGILAVLQSLPEATRIANVSITSPVPHRVLRVGWASSTLVRDLAQPLYSMDHCLVALVDRAPLQEIVLVAPADEYFTSTERTRVRAFFPALSDYGLLRF
;
A
#
# COMPACT_ATOMS: atom_id res chain seq x y z
N MET A 1 17.08 52.82 34.13
CA MET A 1 16.48 52.65 32.78
C MET A 1 17.54 52.02 31.88
N PRO A 2 17.23 51.16 30.89
CA PRO A 2 16.17 50.15 30.73
C PRO A 2 16.74 48.81 30.13
N HIS A 3 15.85 47.89 29.74
CA HIS A 3 16.01 46.77 28.78
C HIS A 3 16.49 45.38 29.24
N LYS A 4 15.52 44.63 29.76
CA LYS A 4 15.03 43.32 29.28
C LYS A 4 15.56 42.89 27.89
N ILE A 5 16.13 41.69 27.79
CA ILE A 5 16.00 40.83 26.60
C ILE A 5 15.55 39.45 27.08
N VAL A 6 14.31 39.13 26.73
CA VAL A 6 13.70 37.81 26.80
C VAL A 6 14.42 36.96 25.77
N ASP A 7 14.88 35.77 26.17
CA ASP A 7 15.37 34.74 25.26
C ASP A 7 14.16 33.98 24.69
N PRO A 8 13.84 34.11 23.39
CA PRO A 8 12.79 33.36 22.75
C PRO A 8 13.45 32.43 21.73
N SER A 9 14.04 31.34 22.22
CA SER A 9 14.34 30.20 21.35
C SER A 9 13.44 29.05 21.76
N HIS A 10 12.16 29.24 21.43
CA HIS A 10 11.23 28.18 21.06
C HIS A 10 12.00 27.12 20.28
N GLY A 11 12.06 25.90 20.83
CA GLY A 11 12.39 24.74 20.04
C GLY A 11 11.40 24.66 18.88
N GLU A 12 11.91 24.82 17.66
CA GLU A 12 11.17 24.42 16.48
C GLU A 12 10.70 22.98 16.68
N PRO A 13 9.39 22.69 16.58
CA PRO A 13 8.97 21.31 16.49
C PRO A 13 9.69 20.71 15.29
N LYS A 14 10.24 19.51 15.44
CA LYS A 14 10.80 18.70 14.34
C LYS A 14 9.66 18.39 13.34
N ASN A 15 9.30 19.38 12.53
CA ASN A 15 8.06 19.45 11.75
C ASN A 15 8.16 18.71 10.42
N ASN A 16 8.91 17.60 10.42
CA ASN A 16 9.16 16.80 9.22
C ASN A 16 9.04 15.29 9.48
N GLU A 17 8.40 14.89 10.59
CA GLU A 17 7.67 13.63 10.56
C GLU A 17 6.54 13.80 9.55
N ALA A 18 6.82 13.42 8.31
CA ALA A 18 5.85 13.43 7.24
C ALA A 18 4.56 12.79 7.75
N ARG A 19 3.43 13.47 7.60
CA ARG A 19 2.11 13.07 8.11
C ARG A 19 1.79 11.65 7.65
N ARG A 20 2.15 10.67 8.49
CA ARG A 20 2.16 9.25 8.18
C ARG A 20 1.02 8.57 8.88
N ALA A 21 0.30 7.74 8.14
CA ALA A 21 -0.73 6.87 8.66
C ALA A 21 -0.38 5.41 8.33
N VAL A 22 -0.69 4.50 9.26
CA VAL A 22 -0.65 3.05 9.02
C VAL A 22 -2.03 2.49 9.25
N LEU A 23 -2.61 1.91 8.21
CA LEU A 23 -3.87 1.20 8.27
C LEU A 23 -3.60 -0.30 8.35
N VAL A 24 -4.02 -0.94 9.43
CA VAL A 24 -3.81 -2.37 9.66
C VAL A 24 -5.14 -3.10 9.56
N PHE A 25 -5.29 -3.94 8.54
CA PHE A 25 -6.36 -4.93 8.43
C PHE A 25 -5.94 -6.19 9.20
N GLY A 26 -6.14 -6.14 10.51
CA GLY A 26 -5.79 -7.22 11.44
C GLY A 26 -6.83 -8.34 11.44
N VAL A 27 -6.58 -9.37 12.26
CA VAL A 27 -7.46 -10.55 12.36
C VAL A 27 -8.87 -10.14 12.78
N ASP A 28 -8.97 -9.34 13.85
CA ASP A 28 -10.23 -9.04 14.53
C ASP A 28 -10.75 -7.60 14.32
N GLU A 29 -9.90 -6.66 13.91
CA GLU A 29 -10.27 -5.26 13.71
C GLU A 29 -9.39 -4.57 12.67
N ILE A 30 -9.89 -3.42 12.17
CA ILE A 30 -9.11 -2.49 11.36
C ILE A 30 -8.62 -1.38 12.29
N ARG A 31 -7.31 -1.10 12.29
CA ARG A 31 -6.70 -0.06 13.13
C ARG A 31 -6.04 1.02 12.30
N LEU A 32 -6.22 2.26 12.69
CA LEU A 32 -5.48 3.40 12.17
C LEU A 32 -4.42 3.81 13.21
N HIS A 33 -3.16 3.77 12.81
CA HIS A 33 -2.05 4.30 13.60
C HIS A 33 -1.58 5.62 13.00
N ARG A 34 -1.52 6.66 13.84
CA ARG A 34 -1.10 8.01 13.45
C ARG A 34 -0.69 8.82 14.68
N ASP A 35 0.38 9.60 14.58
CA ASP A 35 0.83 10.54 15.62
C ASP A 35 0.96 9.86 17.01
N GLY A 36 1.50 8.64 17.04
CA GLY A 36 1.65 7.82 18.25
C GLY A 36 0.37 7.17 18.79
N SER A 37 -0.79 7.48 18.21
CA SER A 37 -2.08 6.89 18.56
C SER A 37 -2.41 5.69 17.69
N SER A 38 -3.14 4.71 18.25
CA SER A 38 -3.71 3.57 17.52
C SER A 38 -5.16 3.43 17.91
N VAL A 39 -6.06 3.62 16.94
CA VAL A 39 -7.51 3.59 17.18
C VAL A 39 -8.18 2.57 16.27
N PRO A 40 -9.17 1.80 16.77
CA PRO A 40 -10.01 0.98 15.92
C PRO A 40 -10.87 1.89 15.04
N VAL A 41 -11.00 1.52 13.77
CA VAL A 41 -11.77 2.27 12.77
C VAL A 41 -12.58 1.32 11.91
N THR A 42 -13.64 1.83 11.29
CA THR A 42 -14.37 1.10 10.24
C THR A 42 -14.02 1.68 8.87
N VAL A 43 -14.20 0.89 7.81
CA VAL A 43 -14.04 1.41 6.44
C VAL A 43 -15.00 2.56 6.15
N ASP A 44 -16.22 2.50 6.68
CA ASP A 44 -17.20 3.58 6.51
C ASP A 44 -16.75 4.87 7.22
N ALA A 45 -16.10 4.78 8.37
CA ALA A 45 -15.50 5.93 9.07
C ALA A 45 -14.30 6.52 8.30
N LEU A 46 -13.48 5.68 7.65
CA LEU A 46 -12.36 6.11 6.82
C LEU A 46 -12.83 6.80 5.53
N ASN A 47 -13.88 6.26 4.91
CA ASN A 47 -14.46 6.77 3.67
C ASN A 47 -15.26 8.07 3.89
N SER A 48 -15.90 8.21 5.04
CA SER A 48 -16.62 9.43 5.44
C SER A 48 -15.68 10.43 6.13
N SER A 49 -16.17 11.62 6.47
CA SER A 49 -15.42 12.61 7.26
C SER A 49 -15.21 12.22 8.73
N GLY A 50 -15.38 10.95 9.10
CA GLY A 50 -15.32 10.48 10.49
C GLY A 50 -13.92 10.42 11.09
N VAL A 51 -12.86 10.58 10.29
CA VAL A 51 -11.47 10.65 10.77
C VAL A 51 -10.83 11.96 10.32
N ASP A 52 -10.54 12.81 11.29
CA ASP A 52 -9.97 14.13 11.06
C ASP A 52 -8.52 14.08 10.54
N GLY A 53 -8.21 15.02 9.64
CA GLY A 53 -6.87 15.19 9.09
C GLY A 53 -6.39 14.06 8.17
N LEU A 54 -7.26 13.14 7.71
CA LEU A 54 -6.86 12.14 6.70
C LEU A 54 -6.41 12.79 5.38
N ALA A 55 -7.06 13.88 4.96
CA ALA A 55 -6.72 14.59 3.72
C ALA A 55 -5.29 15.13 3.68
N ASP A 56 -4.69 15.29 4.86
CA ASP A 56 -3.36 15.79 5.10
C ASP A 56 -2.29 14.68 5.10
N VAL A 57 -2.68 13.40 5.05
CA VAL A 57 -1.75 12.26 5.03
C VAL A 57 -0.95 12.26 3.74
N THR A 58 0.36 12.23 3.88
CA THR A 58 1.32 12.22 2.76
C THR A 58 1.92 10.83 2.53
N HIS A 59 1.96 10.01 3.58
CA HIS A 59 2.52 8.66 3.56
C HIS A 59 1.51 7.69 4.17
N LEU A 60 0.98 6.78 3.37
CA LEU A 60 0.07 5.74 3.83
C LEU A 60 0.74 4.38 3.72
N VAL A 61 0.72 3.62 4.81
CA VAL A 61 1.06 2.20 4.81
C VAL A 61 -0.21 1.40 5.06
N ILE A 62 -0.51 0.40 4.22
CA ILE A 62 -1.62 -0.52 4.40
C ILE A 62 -1.06 -1.92 4.67
N ASN A 63 -1.25 -2.41 5.89
CA ASN A 63 -0.83 -3.74 6.31
C ASN A 63 -2.04 -4.68 6.28
N ILE A 64 -1.94 -5.78 5.55
CA ILE A 64 -3.05 -6.70 5.32
C ILE A 64 -2.64 -8.10 5.75
N HIS A 65 -3.36 -8.66 6.73
CA HIS A 65 -3.26 -10.07 7.10
C HIS A 65 -4.24 -10.89 6.25
N CYS A 66 -3.76 -11.88 5.49
CA CYS A 66 -4.63 -12.69 4.63
C CYS A 66 -5.67 -13.52 5.42
N SER A 67 -5.43 -13.81 6.69
CA SER A 67 -6.38 -14.48 7.58
C SER A 67 -7.45 -13.53 8.16
N SER A 68 -7.35 -12.22 7.92
CA SER A 68 -8.27 -11.22 8.43
C SER A 68 -9.74 -11.54 8.14
N ALA A 69 -10.62 -11.36 9.13
CA ALA A 69 -12.06 -11.37 8.89
C ALA A 69 -12.53 -10.13 8.09
N HIS A 70 -11.67 -9.10 8.01
CA HIS A 70 -11.96 -7.79 7.44
C HIS A 70 -11.46 -7.60 6.01
N LEU A 71 -11.23 -8.70 5.27
CA LEU A 71 -10.87 -8.63 3.85
C LEU A 71 -12.00 -8.08 2.98
N ALA A 72 -13.26 -8.42 3.27
CA ALA A 72 -14.40 -7.90 2.49
C ALA A 72 -14.51 -6.36 2.56
N PRO A 73 -14.37 -5.71 3.73
CA PRO A 73 -14.25 -4.26 3.83
C PRO A 73 -13.15 -3.63 2.96
N LEU A 74 -12.02 -4.31 2.69
CA LEU A 74 -10.93 -3.77 1.87
C LEU A 74 -11.41 -3.31 0.48
N HIS A 75 -12.36 -4.02 -0.13
CA HIS A 75 -12.96 -3.65 -1.42
C HIS A 75 -13.76 -2.35 -1.40
N ARG A 76 -14.19 -1.92 -0.21
CA ARG A 76 -14.93 -0.68 -0.01
C ARG A 76 -14.03 0.47 0.42
N LEU A 77 -12.76 0.20 0.76
CA LEU A 77 -11.84 1.26 1.19
C LEU A 77 -11.56 2.21 0.02
N SER A 78 -11.87 3.49 0.23
CA SER A 78 -11.64 4.56 -0.72
C SER A 78 -10.56 5.51 -0.22
N LEU A 79 -9.54 5.72 -1.05
CA LEU A 79 -8.49 6.71 -0.82
C LEU A 79 -8.81 8.07 -1.47
N SER A 80 -10.04 8.26 -1.96
CA SER A 80 -10.49 9.47 -2.66
C SER A 80 -10.34 10.77 -1.86
N ARG A 81 -10.17 10.66 -0.54
CA ARG A 81 -9.99 11.81 0.35
C ARG A 81 -8.52 12.17 0.60
N LEU A 82 -7.58 11.29 0.21
CA LEU A 82 -6.15 11.46 0.45
C LEU A 82 -5.49 12.23 -0.71
N THR A 83 -5.90 13.49 -0.89
CA THR A 83 -5.40 14.34 -1.98
C THR A 83 -3.93 14.71 -1.82
N SER A 84 -3.42 14.72 -0.58
CA SER A 84 -2.01 15.00 -0.26
C SER A 84 -1.11 13.77 -0.31
N LEU A 85 -1.63 12.59 -0.69
CA LEU A 85 -0.86 11.35 -0.66
C LEU A 85 0.26 11.36 -1.71
N HIS A 86 1.50 11.16 -1.26
CA HIS A 86 2.70 11.09 -2.11
C HIS A 86 3.31 9.70 -2.12
N THR A 87 3.19 8.95 -1.02
CA THR A 87 3.77 7.61 -0.88
C THR A 87 2.71 6.64 -0.40
N LEU A 88 2.55 5.52 -1.14
CA LEU A 88 1.68 4.42 -0.78
C LEU A 88 2.49 3.12 -0.64
N SER A 89 2.46 2.53 0.54
CA SER A 89 3.08 1.23 0.80
C SER A 89 2.01 0.20 1.14
N ILE A 90 2.01 -0.92 0.44
CA ILE A 90 1.08 -2.04 0.69
C ILE A 90 1.91 -3.25 1.13
N GLN A 91 1.60 -3.77 2.31
CA GLN A 91 2.28 -4.92 2.89
C GLN A 91 1.28 -6.04 3.09
N VAL A 92 1.48 -7.16 2.39
CA VAL A 92 0.64 -8.35 2.52
C VAL A 92 1.36 -9.40 3.34
N GLN A 93 0.74 -9.84 4.43
CA GLN A 93 1.23 -10.93 5.28
C GLN A 93 0.44 -12.20 4.98
N TYR A 94 1.14 -13.20 4.44
CA TYR A 94 0.60 -14.51 4.12
C TYR A 94 0.65 -15.44 5.34
N ASP A 95 -0.38 -15.35 6.18
CA ASP A 95 -0.63 -16.23 7.33
C ASP A 95 -1.67 -17.33 7.02
N THR A 96 -2.06 -17.46 5.75
CA THR A 96 -2.98 -18.49 5.26
C THR A 96 -2.61 -18.92 3.85
N ASP A 97 -2.97 -20.16 3.55
CA ASP A 97 -2.73 -20.83 2.28
C ASP A 97 -3.99 -20.93 1.42
N VAL A 98 -5.09 -20.33 1.88
CA VAL A 98 -6.38 -20.35 1.20
C VAL A 98 -6.35 -19.38 0.03
N ASN A 99 -6.32 -19.92 -1.18
CA ASN A 99 -6.22 -19.14 -2.42
C ASN A 99 -7.26 -18.02 -2.52
N ASP A 100 -8.53 -18.31 -2.18
CA ASP A 100 -9.63 -17.35 -2.28
C ASP A 100 -9.39 -16.09 -1.43
N ARG A 101 -8.78 -16.25 -0.24
CA ARG A 101 -8.42 -15.12 0.63
C ARG A 101 -7.31 -14.28 0.01
N ILE A 102 -6.28 -14.92 -0.55
CA ILE A 102 -5.19 -14.22 -1.24
C ILE A 102 -5.71 -13.46 -2.47
N ILE A 103 -6.57 -14.08 -3.27
CA ILE A 103 -7.21 -13.44 -4.43
C ILE A 103 -8.08 -12.26 -4.00
N THR A 104 -8.84 -12.42 -2.91
CA THR A 104 -9.67 -11.34 -2.32
C THR A 104 -8.80 -10.16 -1.91
N VAL A 105 -7.64 -10.38 -1.28
CA VAL A 105 -6.68 -9.31 -0.94
C VAL A 105 -6.28 -8.53 -2.18
N TRP A 106 -5.87 -9.19 -3.26
CA TRP A 106 -5.41 -8.50 -4.47
C TRP A 106 -6.51 -7.73 -5.19
N ARG A 107 -7.73 -8.27 -5.23
CA ARG A 107 -8.88 -7.53 -5.75
C ARG A 107 -9.22 -6.32 -4.89
N GLY A 108 -9.06 -6.42 -3.57
CA GLY A 108 -9.22 -5.30 -2.64
C GLY A 108 -8.15 -4.23 -2.85
N ILE A 109 -6.88 -4.63 -2.98
CA ILE A 109 -5.77 -3.71 -3.29
C ILE A 109 -6.01 -2.99 -4.62
N LEU A 110 -6.47 -3.69 -5.65
CA LEU A 110 -6.84 -3.07 -6.93
C LEU A 110 -7.93 -2.00 -6.74
N ALA A 111 -8.98 -2.28 -5.98
CA ALA A 111 -10.04 -1.32 -5.69
C ALA A 111 -9.50 -0.08 -4.95
N VAL A 112 -8.60 -0.30 -3.97
CA VAL A 112 -7.91 0.78 -3.25
C VAL A 112 -7.11 1.67 -4.22
N LEU A 113 -6.34 1.08 -5.12
CA LEU A 113 -5.57 1.82 -6.13
C LEU A 113 -6.47 2.59 -7.10
N GLN A 114 -7.57 1.97 -7.53
CA GLN A 114 -8.55 2.62 -8.42
C GLN A 114 -9.31 3.77 -7.76
N SER A 115 -9.41 3.78 -6.43
CA SER A 115 -10.10 4.83 -5.67
C SER A 115 -9.26 6.10 -5.46
N LEU A 116 -7.99 6.10 -5.85
CA LEU A 116 -7.11 7.25 -5.74
C LEU A 116 -7.64 8.43 -6.59
N PRO A 117 -7.68 9.66 -6.05
CA PRO A 117 -8.08 10.84 -6.82
C PRO A 117 -7.19 11.04 -8.04
N GLU A 118 -7.77 11.49 -9.15
CA GLU A 118 -7.00 11.84 -10.36
C GLU A 118 -5.97 12.95 -10.11
N ALA A 119 -6.26 13.85 -9.17
CA ALA A 119 -5.36 14.94 -8.81
C ALA A 119 -4.19 14.51 -7.90
N THR A 120 -4.24 13.30 -7.33
CA THR A 120 -3.20 12.81 -6.41
C THR A 120 -1.92 12.52 -7.18
N ARG A 121 -0.81 13.15 -6.76
CA ARG A 121 0.51 12.97 -7.36
C ARG A 121 1.33 12.00 -6.53
N ILE A 122 1.06 10.71 -6.69
CA ILE A 122 1.85 9.68 -6.03
C ILE A 122 3.23 9.63 -6.68
N ALA A 123 4.27 9.83 -5.87
CA ALA A 123 5.65 9.69 -6.28
C ALA A 123 6.12 8.24 -6.16
N ASN A 124 5.70 7.53 -5.11
CA ASN A 124 6.20 6.20 -4.77
C ASN A 124 5.07 5.24 -4.44
N VAL A 125 5.10 4.06 -5.07
CA VAL A 125 4.27 2.91 -4.69
C VAL A 125 5.18 1.74 -4.36
N SER A 126 5.05 1.17 -3.17
CA SER A 126 5.77 -0.05 -2.79
C SER A 126 4.79 -1.17 -2.48
N ILE A 127 4.96 -2.33 -3.08
CA ILE A 127 4.13 -3.52 -2.83
C ILE A 127 5.03 -4.64 -2.33
N THR A 128 4.76 -5.11 -1.11
CA THR A 128 5.54 -6.20 -0.51
C THR A 128 4.91 -7.54 -0.85
N SER A 129 5.73 -8.44 -1.41
CA SER A 129 5.43 -9.83 -1.72
C SER A 129 4.10 -10.02 -2.47
N PRO A 130 4.06 -9.90 -3.81
CA PRO A 130 2.82 -10.02 -4.57
C PRO A 130 2.19 -11.43 -4.55
N VAL A 131 2.99 -12.44 -4.20
CA VAL A 131 2.60 -13.85 -4.14
C VAL A 131 3.25 -14.48 -2.91
N PRO A 132 2.64 -15.48 -2.26
CA PRO A 132 3.29 -16.22 -1.19
C PRO A 132 4.64 -16.78 -1.61
N HIS A 133 5.65 -16.60 -0.78
CA HIS A 133 7.04 -16.94 -1.10
C HIS A 133 7.23 -18.41 -1.50
N ARG A 134 6.55 -19.34 -0.81
CA ARG A 134 6.55 -20.77 -1.16
C ARG A 134 6.07 -21.06 -2.59
N VAL A 135 5.08 -20.30 -3.08
CA VAL A 135 4.55 -20.42 -4.44
C VAL A 135 5.55 -19.84 -5.43
N LEU A 136 6.17 -18.71 -5.08
CA LEU A 136 7.24 -18.13 -5.89
C LEU A 136 8.46 -19.05 -6.03
N ARG A 137 8.80 -19.86 -5.03
CA ARG A 137 9.97 -20.76 -5.08
C ARG A 137 9.70 -22.09 -5.75
N VAL A 138 8.71 -22.83 -5.24
CA VAL A 138 8.56 -24.26 -5.54
C VAL A 138 7.27 -24.56 -6.30
N GLY A 139 6.20 -23.77 -6.07
CA GLY A 139 4.86 -24.08 -6.57
C GLY A 139 4.47 -23.43 -7.89
N TRP A 140 5.30 -22.55 -8.47
CA TRP A 140 4.87 -21.61 -9.52
C TRP A 140 4.11 -22.25 -10.69
N ALA A 141 4.74 -23.23 -11.36
CA ALA A 141 4.23 -23.78 -12.62
C ALA A 141 2.92 -24.57 -12.46
N SER A 142 2.69 -25.17 -11.29
CA SER A 142 1.51 -26.00 -11.01
C SER A 142 0.49 -25.30 -10.11
N SER A 143 0.71 -24.03 -9.75
CA SER A 143 -0.12 -23.32 -8.79
C SER A 143 -1.36 -22.76 -9.47
N THR A 144 -2.53 -23.23 -9.04
CA THR A 144 -3.82 -22.61 -9.41
C THR A 144 -3.91 -21.16 -8.94
N LEU A 145 -3.30 -20.84 -7.79
CA LEU A 145 -3.22 -19.47 -7.30
C LEU A 145 -2.52 -18.54 -8.30
N VAL A 146 -1.40 -18.96 -8.90
CA VAL A 146 -0.67 -18.15 -9.90
C VAL A 146 -1.57 -17.84 -11.09
N ARG A 147 -2.30 -18.84 -11.59
CA ARG A 147 -3.27 -18.66 -12.69
C ARG A 147 -4.39 -17.70 -12.29
N ASP A 148 -4.96 -17.88 -11.10
CA ASP A 148 -6.13 -17.12 -10.66
C ASP A 148 -5.75 -15.68 -10.24
N LEU A 149 -4.49 -15.44 -9.89
CA LEU A 149 -3.91 -14.11 -9.65
C LEU A 149 -3.52 -13.37 -10.93
N ALA A 150 -3.39 -14.05 -12.07
CA ALA A 150 -2.96 -13.43 -13.31
C ALA A 150 -3.84 -12.23 -13.69
N GLN A 151 -5.17 -12.40 -13.64
CA GLN A 151 -6.09 -11.32 -14.01
C GLN A 151 -6.09 -10.15 -13.00
N PRO A 152 -6.23 -10.35 -11.67
CA PRO A 152 -6.13 -9.25 -10.71
C PRO A 152 -4.83 -8.46 -10.80
N LEU A 153 -3.69 -9.15 -10.91
CA LEU A 153 -2.38 -8.49 -10.95
C LEU A 153 -2.14 -7.78 -12.29
N TYR A 154 -2.61 -8.35 -13.41
CA TYR A 154 -2.59 -7.65 -14.70
C TYR A 154 -3.46 -6.38 -14.68
N SER A 155 -4.66 -6.43 -14.10
CA SER A 155 -5.47 -5.22 -13.94
C SER A 155 -4.79 -4.18 -13.05
N MET A 156 -4.06 -4.61 -12.02
CA MET A 156 -3.27 -3.73 -11.16
C MET A 156 -2.08 -3.11 -11.91
N ASP A 157 -1.38 -3.87 -12.76
CA ASP A 157 -0.32 -3.39 -13.65
C ASP A 157 -0.80 -2.19 -14.49
N HIS A 158 -1.93 -2.35 -15.18
CA HIS A 158 -2.55 -1.27 -15.97
C HIS A 158 -3.01 -0.09 -15.11
N CYS A 159 -3.59 -0.37 -13.93
CA CYS A 159 -4.00 0.69 -13.01
C CYS A 159 -2.80 1.53 -12.55
N LEU A 160 -1.67 0.90 -12.29
CA LEU A 160 -0.44 1.56 -11.85
C LEU A 160 0.20 2.35 -13.00
N VAL A 161 0.23 1.83 -14.22
CA VAL A 161 0.65 2.59 -15.42
C VAL A 161 -0.21 3.83 -15.62
N ALA A 162 -1.54 3.71 -15.46
CA ALA A 162 -2.42 4.86 -15.57
C ALA A 162 -2.14 5.94 -14.51
N LEU A 163 -1.58 5.59 -13.34
CA LEU A 163 -1.12 6.57 -12.35
C LEU A 163 0.16 7.27 -12.81
N VAL A 164 1.09 6.53 -13.43
CA VAL A 164 2.32 7.07 -14.03
C VAL A 164 2.02 8.07 -15.14
N ASP A 165 1.03 7.78 -15.98
CA ASP A 165 0.69 8.67 -17.11
C ASP A 165 0.09 10.02 -16.64
N ARG A 166 -0.46 10.09 -15.42
CA ARG A 166 -1.10 11.29 -14.85
C ARG A 166 -0.13 12.24 -14.16
N ALA A 167 0.90 11.69 -13.53
CA ALA A 167 1.92 12.44 -12.79
C ALA A 167 3.22 11.66 -12.86
N PRO A 168 4.40 12.32 -12.91
CA PRO A 168 5.68 11.63 -12.99
C PRO A 168 5.95 10.84 -11.70
N LEU A 169 5.39 9.63 -11.67
CA LEU A 169 5.62 8.64 -10.64
C LEU A 169 7.06 8.17 -10.80
N GLN A 170 7.83 8.25 -9.72
CA GLN A 170 9.27 8.06 -9.78
C GLN A 170 9.61 6.58 -9.84
N GLU A 171 8.95 5.76 -9.03
CA GLU A 171 9.21 4.33 -8.97
C GLU A 171 8.05 3.51 -8.41
N ILE A 172 7.95 2.28 -8.91
CA ILE A 172 7.15 1.21 -8.30
C ILE A 172 8.10 0.12 -7.84
N VAL A 173 8.14 -0.09 -6.53
CA VAL A 173 9.07 -1.02 -5.89
C VAL A 173 8.33 -2.26 -5.43
N LEU A 174 8.73 -3.42 -5.93
CA LEU A 174 8.31 -4.71 -5.41
C LEU A 174 9.31 -5.17 -4.37
N VAL A 175 8.87 -5.29 -3.12
CA VAL A 175 9.73 -5.63 -1.99
C VAL A 175 9.54 -7.11 -1.65
N ALA A 176 10.64 -7.82 -1.40
CA ALA A 176 10.59 -9.18 -0.87
C ALA A 176 10.01 -9.18 0.57
N PRO A 177 9.56 -10.33 1.10
CA PRO A 177 9.28 -10.46 2.53
C PRO A 177 10.46 -10.00 3.39
N ALA A 178 10.18 -9.63 4.65
CA ALA A 178 11.22 -9.16 5.57
C ALA A 178 12.38 -10.16 5.69
N ASP A 179 13.60 -9.63 5.72
CA ASP A 179 14.87 -10.38 5.81
C ASP A 179 15.16 -11.30 4.61
N GLU A 180 14.44 -11.14 3.50
CA GLU A 180 14.62 -11.91 2.26
C GLU A 180 14.98 -11.03 1.06
N TYR A 181 15.41 -11.66 -0.03
CA TYR A 181 15.67 -11.01 -1.31
C TYR A 181 15.07 -11.85 -2.43
N PHE A 182 14.51 -11.19 -3.46
CA PHE A 182 14.12 -11.90 -4.67
C PHE A 182 15.34 -12.38 -5.44
N THR A 183 15.41 -13.69 -5.66
CA THR A 183 16.30 -14.33 -6.65
C THR A 183 15.94 -13.87 -8.07
N SER A 184 16.87 -14.04 -9.02
CA SER A 184 16.61 -13.70 -10.42
C SER A 184 15.37 -14.40 -10.99
N THR A 185 15.16 -15.68 -10.64
CA THR A 185 14.00 -16.46 -11.05
C THR A 185 12.70 -15.91 -10.47
N GLU A 186 12.68 -15.54 -9.19
CA GLU A 186 11.50 -14.95 -8.55
C GLU A 186 11.17 -13.59 -9.15
N ARG A 187 12.19 -12.75 -9.44
CA ARG A 187 11.99 -11.48 -10.14
C ARG A 187 11.34 -11.70 -11.51
N THR A 188 11.82 -12.66 -12.31
CA THR A 188 11.21 -12.99 -13.60
C THR A 188 9.77 -13.46 -13.46
N ARG A 189 9.49 -14.32 -12.48
CA ARG A 189 8.14 -14.81 -12.20
C ARG A 189 7.21 -13.65 -11.84
N VAL A 190 7.61 -12.80 -10.91
CA VAL A 190 6.83 -11.63 -10.49
C VAL A 190 6.63 -10.65 -11.65
N ARG A 191 7.68 -10.35 -12.44
CA ARG A 191 7.59 -9.50 -13.65
C ARG A 191 6.55 -9.98 -14.65
N ALA A 192 6.32 -11.29 -14.75
CA ALA A 192 5.32 -11.84 -15.67
C ALA A 192 3.88 -11.39 -15.35
N PHE A 193 3.60 -10.93 -14.13
CA PHE A 193 2.32 -10.32 -13.78
C PHE A 193 2.23 -8.83 -14.09
N PHE A 194 3.38 -8.17 -14.31
CA PHE A 194 3.49 -6.72 -14.49
C PHE A 194 4.21 -6.36 -15.81
N PRO A 195 3.72 -6.84 -16.96
CA PRO A 195 4.38 -6.59 -18.25
C PRO A 195 4.42 -5.08 -18.59
N ALA A 196 3.34 -4.33 -18.37
CA ALA A 196 3.27 -2.92 -18.74
C ALA A 196 4.23 -2.07 -17.89
N LEU A 197 4.28 -2.29 -16.57
CA LEU A 197 5.28 -1.62 -15.72
C LEU A 197 6.73 -2.02 -16.05
N SER A 198 6.93 -3.24 -16.53
CA SER A 198 8.25 -3.70 -17.00
C SER A 198 8.67 -2.97 -18.28
N ASP A 199 7.75 -2.82 -19.24
CA ASP A 199 7.99 -2.12 -20.51
C ASP A 199 8.27 -0.62 -20.30
N TYR A 200 7.62 0.00 -19.30
CA TYR A 200 7.89 1.38 -18.88
C TYR A 200 9.23 1.55 -18.13
N GLY A 201 9.88 0.46 -17.71
CA GLY A 201 11.12 0.51 -16.94
C GLY A 201 10.96 1.05 -15.50
N LEU A 202 9.74 1.04 -14.97
CA LEU A 202 9.41 1.60 -13.65
C LEU A 202 9.40 0.57 -12.52
N LEU A 203 9.45 -0.71 -12.88
CA LEU A 203 9.42 -1.81 -11.91
C LEU A 203 10.80 -2.09 -11.30
N ARG A 204 10.93 -1.83 -10.00
CA ARG A 204 12.15 -2.07 -9.20
C ARG A 204 11.95 -3.22 -8.20
N PHE A 205 13.05 -3.84 -7.77
CA PHE A 205 13.12 -5.00 -6.87
C PHE A 205 14.22 -4.79 -5.83
#